data_AF-A0A9X6U8S8-F1
#
_entry.id   AF-A0A9X6U8S8-F1
#
_cell.length_a   1.000
_cell.length_b   1.000
_cell.length_c   1.000
_cell.angle_alpha   90.00
_cell.angle_beta   90.00
_cell.angle_gamma   90.00
#
_symmetry.space_group_name_H-M   'P 1'
#
loop_
_entity.id
_entity.type
_entity.pdbx_description
1 polymer ?
#
loop_
_entity_poly.entity_id
_entity_poly.type
_entity_poly.pdbx_seq_one_letter_code
_entity_poly.pdbx_strand_id
1 'polypeptide(L)' 'MTYEEVVQIIGSEGEVTSESTVADYITKLYTWKGEGSLGANANITFQNNKVQAKTQFGLK' A
#
# COMPACT_ATOMS: atom_id res chain seq x y z
N MET A 1 -6.38 -2.14 -10.11
CA MET A 1 -6.30 -2.88 -8.85
C MET A 1 -6.80 -1.98 -7.74
N THR A 2 -7.89 -2.37 -7.09
CA THR A 2 -8.45 -1.67 -5.91
C THR A 2 -7.72 -2.08 -4.65
N TYR A 3 -7.96 -1.38 -3.54
CA TYR A 3 -7.43 -1.76 -2.23
C TYR A 3 -7.88 -3.18 -1.86
N GLU A 4 -9.14 -3.52 -2.10
CA GLU A 4 -9.72 -4.83 -1.78
C GLU A 4 -9.04 -5.96 -2.58
N GLU A 5 -8.79 -5.74 -3.87
CA GLU A 5 -8.05 -6.70 -4.72
C GLU A 5 -6.61 -6.87 -4.23
N VAL A 6 -5.95 -5.78 -3.78
CA VAL A 6 -4.60 -5.87 -3.19
C VAL A 6 -4.61 -6.65 -1.89
N VAL A 7 -5.57 -6.41 -1.00
CA VAL A 7 -5.72 -7.15 0.27
C VAL A 7 -5.93 -8.64 0.01
N GLN A 8 -6.73 -8.99 -1.00
CA GLN A 8 -6.92 -10.39 -1.40
C GLN A 8 -5.62 -11.04 -1.90
N ILE A 9 -4.80 -10.30 -2.65
CA ILE A 9 -3.51 -10.79 -3.17
C ILE A 9 -2.46 -10.93 -2.05
N ILE A 10 -2.35 -9.94 -1.18
CA ILE A 10 -1.35 -9.92 -0.09
C ILE A 10 -1.76 -10.85 1.06
N GLY A 11 -3.06 -11.05 1.26
CA GLY A 11 -3.60 -11.89 2.33
C GLY A 11 -3.71 -11.19 3.68
N SER A 12 -3.51 -9.87 3.74
CA SER A 12 -3.71 -9.06 4.95
C SER A 12 -4.02 -7.61 4.60
N GLU A 13 -4.63 -6.90 5.54
CA GLU A 13 -4.88 -5.46 5.44
C GLU A 13 -3.59 -4.65 5.63
N GLY A 14 -3.45 -3.57 4.88
CA GLY A 14 -2.33 -2.64 5.02
C GLY A 14 -2.64 -1.56 6.04
N GLU A 15 -1.61 -1.00 6.65
CA GLU A 15 -1.74 0.15 7.54
C GLU A 15 -1.65 1.45 6.72
N VAL A 16 -2.59 2.38 6.90
CA VAL A 16 -2.48 3.72 6.29
C VAL A 16 -1.37 4.49 6.99
N THR A 17 -0.29 4.77 6.27
CA THR A 17 0.84 5.54 6.79
C THR A 17 0.82 7.00 6.32
N SER A 18 0.06 7.31 5.28
CA SER A 18 -0.20 8.68 4.84
C SER A 18 -1.52 8.79 4.09
N GLU A 19 -2.23 9.90 4.28
CA GLU A 19 -3.45 10.25 3.56
C GLU A 19 -3.44 11.74 3.20
N SER A 20 -3.89 12.05 1.98
CA SER A 20 -4.03 13.42 1.51
C SER A 20 -5.17 13.52 0.50
N THR A 21 -5.78 14.70 0.42
CA THR A 21 -6.82 15.01 -0.57
C THR A 21 -6.44 16.29 -1.30
N VAL A 22 -6.43 16.25 -2.64
CA VAL A 22 -6.16 17.41 -3.50
C VAL A 22 -7.24 17.45 -4.58
N ALA A 23 -8.07 18.49 -4.56
CA ALA A 23 -9.30 18.56 -5.36
C ALA A 23 -10.13 17.27 -5.18
N ASP A 24 -10.47 16.58 -6.27
CA ASP A 24 -11.28 15.36 -6.26
C ASP A 24 -10.44 14.06 -6.16
N TYR A 25 -9.16 14.18 -5.80
CA TYR A 25 -8.24 13.05 -5.69
C TYR A 25 -7.89 12.76 -4.23
N ILE A 26 -8.37 11.62 -3.73
CA ILE A 26 -7.97 11.06 -2.43
C ILE A 26 -6.80 10.12 -2.66
N THR A 27 -5.65 10.45 -2.07
CA THR A 27 -4.42 9.64 -2.16
C THR A 27 -4.08 9.04 -0.80
N LYS A 28 -3.91 7.72 -0.74
CA LYS A 28 -3.54 6.96 0.46
C LYS A 28 -2.30 6.11 0.21
N LEU A 29 -1.34 6.18 1.12
CA LEU A 29 -0.21 5.26 1.18
C LEU A 29 -0.51 4.19 2.22
N TYR A 30 -0.50 2.93 1.78
CA TYR A 30 -0.60 1.78 2.66
C TYR A 30 0.74 1.08 2.77
N THR A 31 1.07 0.63 3.97
CA THR A 31 2.27 -0.13 4.27
C THR A 31 1.90 -1.49 4.86
N TRP A 32 2.52 -2.54 4.33
CA TRP A 32 2.51 -3.88 4.91
C TRP A 32 3.88 -4.19 5.47
N LYS A 33 3.92 -4.68 6.71
CA LYS A 33 5.14 -5.28 7.26
C LYS A 33 5.36 -6.62 6.57
N GLY A 34 6.59 -6.85 6.13
CA GLY A 34 6.95 -8.08 5.44
C GLY A 34 7.97 -8.91 6.22
N GLU A 35 8.13 -10.15 5.79
CA GLU A 35 9.18 -11.03 6.29
C GLU A 35 10.44 -10.90 5.42
N GLY A 36 11.62 -10.99 6.04
CA GLY A 36 12.90 -10.88 5.33
C GLY A 36 13.96 -10.13 6.12
N SER A 37 14.52 -9.05 5.55
CA SER A 37 15.50 -8.20 6.25
C SER A 37 14.86 -7.33 7.33
N LEU A 38 15.68 -6.73 8.20
CA LEU A 38 15.20 -5.75 9.17
C LEU A 38 14.48 -4.60 8.44
N GLY A 39 13.24 -4.32 8.86
CA GLY A 39 12.41 -3.28 8.24
C GLY A 39 11.80 -3.69 6.89
N ALA A 40 11.76 -4.98 6.55
CA ALA A 40 11.12 -5.45 5.34
C ALA A 40 9.64 -5.02 5.27
N ASN A 41 9.23 -4.48 4.13
CA ASN A 41 7.90 -3.93 3.94
C ASN A 41 7.52 -3.82 2.46
N ALA A 42 6.22 -3.68 2.20
CA ALA A 42 5.66 -3.24 0.93
C ALA A 42 4.88 -1.95 1.15
N ASN A 43 5.02 -0.97 0.26
CA ASN A 43 4.21 0.24 0.25
C ASN A 43 3.46 0.36 -1.06
N ILE A 44 2.18 0.70 -0.98
CA ILE A 44 1.33 0.89 -2.15
C ILE A 44 0.57 2.20 -2.02
N THR A 45 0.72 3.05 -3.02
CA THR A 45 -0.03 4.30 -3.13
C THR A 45 -1.28 4.06 -3.96
N PHE A 46 -2.43 4.40 -3.39
CA PHE A 46 -3.71 4.40 -4.05
C PHE A 46 -4.18 5.82 -4.26
N GLN A 47 -4.79 6.10 -5.42
CA GLN A 47 -5.54 7.32 -5.67
C GLN A 47 -6.93 6.96 -6.17
N ASN A 48 -7.97 7.48 -5.54
CA ASN A 48 -9.37 7.18 -5.87
C ASN A 48 -9.62 5.65 -5.99
N ASN A 49 -9.13 4.91 -5.00
CA ASN A 49 -9.16 3.44 -4.90
C ASN A 49 -8.52 2.69 -6.09
N LYS A 50 -7.50 3.28 -6.73
CA LYS A 50 -6.70 2.61 -7.77
C LYS A 50 -5.21 2.71 -7.43
N VAL A 51 -4.50 1.59 -7.57
CA VAL A 51 -3.04 1.55 -7.40
C VAL A 51 -2.37 2.48 -8.42
N GLN A 52 -1.58 3.43 -7.91
CA GLN A 52 -0.77 4.35 -8.72
C GLN A 52 0.71 3.99 -8.67
N ALA A 53 1.21 3.54 -7.52
CA ALA A 53 2.60 3.16 -7.32
C ALA A 53 2.71 2.03 -6.32
N LYS A 54 3.78 1.24 -6.44
CA LYS A 54 4.14 0.17 -5.52
C LYS A 54 5.65 0.11 -5.33
N THR A 55 6.10 -0.10 -4.11
CA THR A 55 7.50 -0.33 -3.77
C THR A 55 7.59 -1.44 -2.72
N GLN A 56 8.73 -2.13 -2.70
CA GLN A 56 9.03 -3.09 -1.64
C GLN A 56 10.50 -2.95 -1.24
N PHE A 57 10.78 -3.33 0.00
CA PHE A 57 12.13 -3.42 0.52
C PHE A 57 12.27 -4.70 1.33
N GLY A 58 13.37 -5.43 1.12
CA GLY A 58 13.81 -6.47 2.05
C GLY A 58 12.99 -7.75 2.12
N LEU A 59 11.96 -7.94 1.28
CA LEU A 59 11.10 -9.12 1.27
C LEU A 59 11.83 -10.39 0.80
N LYS A 60 11.43 -11.56 1.33
CA LYS A 60 11.93 -12.89 0.94
C LYS A 60 10.83 -13.84 0.51
#